data_AF-A0A843Z1P9-F1
#
_entry.id   AF-A0A843Z1P9-F1
#
_cell.length_a   1.000
_cell.length_b   1.000
_cell.length_c   1.000
_cell.angle_alpha   90.00
_cell.angle_beta   90.00
_cell.angle_gamma   90.00
#
_symmetry.space_group_name_H-M   'P 1'
#
loop_
_entity.id
_entity.type
_entity.pdbx_description
1 polymer ?
#
loop_
_entity_poly.entity_id
_entity_poly.type
_entity_poly.pdbx_seq_one_letter_code
_entity_poly.pdbx_strand_id
1 'polypeptide(L)'
;MNKPQLRKRMVAGSVIAGLLLTSILIWSATSLSSSEQTSTADTKKLTERDSSMNPKEVTIRVGQQGKEWVDMYPNAVHVNDKNANGEIVFYKVDWPDQGPFGTVSIDHGVNSFNVPYVMGVMGSALPSDHPDEGIDEFDLSVSLTPSPTESHPEALHQFYALLKTIQNVGWKREIRVFNPRLSGRDALLYSQTEDGDGYSIDASYVPTLIEWMKIEDIGSHWRFYANNVYLDVTFMRDHDKMDTNQPGAYLVSLNFKNSNSVERAYFKEKDRPRYKQLYPAERKRLAKLRGEAERKISSQYHIDETYIDPDGETLAPGWIRQGEIN
;
A
#
# COMPACT_ATOMS: atom_id res chain seq x y z
N MET A 1 21.98 -44.93 -36.27
CA MET A 1 22.05 -44.01 -35.12
C MET A 1 21.48 -42.66 -35.55
N ASN A 2 20.20 -42.41 -35.25
CA ASN A 2 19.51 -41.15 -35.53
C ASN A 2 18.96 -40.61 -34.21
N LYS A 3 19.28 -39.36 -33.86
CA LYS A 3 18.71 -38.65 -32.71
C LYS A 3 17.29 -38.15 -33.06
N PRO A 4 16.31 -38.27 -32.16
CA PRO A 4 14.98 -37.72 -32.41
C PRO A 4 14.88 -36.25 -32.00
N GLN A 5 14.17 -35.48 -32.82
CA GLN A 5 13.76 -34.11 -32.56
C GLN A 5 12.53 -34.08 -31.66
N LEU A 6 12.58 -33.30 -30.57
CA LEU A 6 11.41 -32.93 -29.79
C LEU A 6 10.79 -31.65 -30.36
N ARG A 7 9.60 -31.80 -30.97
CA ARG A 7 8.68 -30.68 -31.26
C ARG A 7 8.11 -30.16 -29.94
N LYS A 8 8.44 -28.93 -29.56
CA LYS A 8 7.69 -28.16 -28.55
C LYS A 8 6.41 -27.64 -29.20
N ARG A 9 5.25 -28.07 -28.70
CA ARG A 9 3.97 -27.38 -28.91
C ARG A 9 3.94 -26.15 -28.00
N MET A 10 3.88 -24.96 -28.59
CA MET A 10 3.47 -23.74 -27.88
C MET A 10 1.99 -23.88 -27.53
N VAL A 11 1.66 -23.81 -26.24
CA VAL A 11 0.34 -23.42 -25.77
C VAL A 11 0.44 -21.95 -25.43
N ALA A 12 -0.25 -21.12 -26.20
CA ALA A 12 -0.41 -19.70 -25.94
C ALA A 12 -1.36 -19.54 -24.74
N GLY A 13 -0.78 -19.29 -23.56
CA GLY A 13 -1.50 -18.78 -22.40
C GLY A 13 -1.21 -17.28 -22.29
N SER A 14 -2.17 -16.45 -22.66
CA SER A 14 -2.12 -15.00 -22.45
C SER A 14 -2.18 -14.70 -20.95
N VAL A 15 -1.01 -14.48 -20.34
CA VAL A 15 -0.90 -13.87 -19.02
C VAL A 15 -1.23 -12.39 -19.19
N ILE A 16 -2.41 -11.98 -18.76
CA ILE A 16 -2.73 -10.56 -18.55
C ILE A 16 -2.06 -10.20 -17.22
N ALA A 17 -0.76 -9.87 -17.29
CA ALA A 17 -0.08 -9.15 -16.23
C ALA A 17 -0.62 -7.71 -16.27
N GLY A 18 -1.59 -7.41 -15.42
CA GLY A 18 -1.95 -6.04 -15.11
C GLY A 18 -0.82 -5.42 -14.31
N LEU A 19 0.16 -4.84 -15.01
CA LEU A 19 1.14 -3.92 -14.45
C LEU A 19 0.37 -2.71 -13.89
N LEU A 20 0.02 -2.77 -12.61
CA LEU A 20 -0.14 -1.57 -11.80
C LEU A 20 1.27 -0.99 -11.66
N LEU A 21 1.57 -0.01 -12.50
CA LEU A 21 2.69 0.90 -12.29
C LEU A 21 2.45 1.65 -10.99
N THR A 22 2.89 1.07 -9.87
CA THR A 22 3.28 1.85 -8.71
C THR A 22 4.58 2.53 -9.13
N SER A 23 4.49 3.78 -9.55
CA SER A 23 5.66 4.64 -9.73
C SER A 23 6.30 4.88 -8.36
N ILE A 24 7.13 3.94 -7.92
CA ILE A 24 8.14 4.19 -6.90
C ILE A 24 9.19 5.06 -7.60
N LEU A 25 9.09 6.39 -7.42
CA LEU A 25 10.18 7.29 -7.75
C LEU A 25 11.31 7.03 -6.75
N ILE A 26 12.19 6.10 -7.09
CA ILE A 26 13.48 5.90 -6.41
C ILE A 26 14.37 7.09 -6.78
N TRP A 27 14.55 8.04 -5.86
CA TRP A 27 15.65 8.98 -5.98
C TRP A 27 16.96 8.23 -5.69
N SER A 28 17.71 7.94 -6.75
CA SER A 28 19.11 7.58 -6.62
C SER A 28 19.92 8.86 -6.44
N ALA A 29 20.40 9.10 -5.23
CA ALA A 29 21.37 10.17 -4.96
C ALA A 29 22.70 9.83 -5.64
N THR A 30 22.87 10.23 -6.90
CA THR A 30 24.19 10.30 -7.54
C THR A 30 24.74 11.69 -7.31
N SER A 31 25.68 11.79 -6.37
CA SER A 31 26.48 13.00 -6.18
C SER A 31 27.45 13.15 -7.35
N LEU A 32 27.11 13.97 -8.34
CA LEU A 32 28.12 14.59 -9.19
C LEU A 32 28.66 15.81 -8.46
N SER A 33 29.95 15.79 -8.13
CA SER A 33 30.64 16.97 -7.62
C SER A 33 30.80 18.00 -8.74
N SER A 34 30.13 19.13 -8.60
CA SER A 34 30.57 20.39 -9.18
C SER A 34 30.68 21.41 -8.06
N SER A 35 31.92 21.79 -7.77
CA SER A 35 32.28 22.77 -6.76
C SER A 35 31.79 24.16 -7.15
N GLU A 36 30.77 24.67 -6.46
CA GLU A 36 30.58 26.11 -6.30
C GLU A 36 30.50 26.43 -4.80
N GLN A 37 31.48 27.19 -4.32
CA GLN A 37 31.55 27.69 -2.96
C GLN A 37 30.44 28.72 -2.73
N THR A 38 29.33 28.29 -2.16
CA THR A 38 28.37 29.21 -1.51
C THR A 38 28.56 29.17 0.01
N SER A 39 28.78 30.35 0.56
CA SER A 39 29.01 30.70 1.97
C SER A 39 28.13 29.92 2.95
N THR A 40 28.76 29.33 3.97
CA THR A 40 28.17 28.57 5.08
C THR A 40 27.19 29.38 5.96
N ALA A 41 27.09 30.70 5.77
CA ALA A 41 26.13 31.55 6.48
C ALA A 41 24.73 31.53 5.85
N ASP A 42 24.61 31.37 4.53
CA ASP A 42 23.31 31.35 3.84
C ASP A 42 22.63 29.98 3.94
N THR A 43 23.40 28.89 3.95
CA THR A 43 22.87 27.52 4.14
C THR A 43 22.28 27.33 5.54
N LYS A 44 22.85 27.99 6.56
CA LYS A 44 22.37 27.92 7.95
C LYS A 44 21.06 28.69 8.15
N LYS A 45 20.87 29.78 7.41
CA LYS A 45 19.68 30.64 7.50
C LYS A 45 18.46 30.06 6.76
N LEU A 46 18.70 29.22 5.75
CA LEU A 46 17.67 28.45 5.03
C LEU A 46 17.20 27.22 5.84
N THR A 47 18.10 26.57 6.58
CA THR A 47 17.76 25.38 7.39
C THR A 47 17.11 25.72 8.74
N GLU A 48 17.36 26.90 9.33
CA GLU A 48 16.74 27.30 10.60
C GLU A 48 15.32 27.88 10.47
N ARG A 49 14.86 28.28 9.27
CA ARG A 49 13.51 28.85 9.09
C ARG A 49 12.40 27.83 8.84
N ASP A 50 12.69 26.66 8.26
CA ASP A 50 11.64 25.74 7.81
C ASP A 50 11.16 24.73 8.86
N SER A 51 12.02 24.29 9.78
CA SER A 51 11.64 23.25 10.76
C SER A 51 10.70 23.76 11.87
N SER A 52 10.48 25.08 11.96
CA SER A 52 9.63 25.70 12.99
C SER A 52 8.17 25.90 12.59
N MET A 53 7.82 25.61 11.32
CA MET A 53 6.49 25.90 10.76
C MET A 53 5.60 24.68 10.54
N ASN A 54 6.14 23.45 10.59
CA ASN A 54 5.32 22.26 10.36
C ASN A 54 4.53 21.89 11.62
N PRO A 55 3.20 21.74 11.51
CA PRO A 55 2.34 21.42 12.64
C PRO A 55 2.76 20.07 13.23
N LYS A 56 2.68 19.94 14.56
CA LYS A 56 2.93 18.66 15.22
C LYS A 56 1.91 17.59 14.86
N GLU A 57 0.70 18.02 14.50
CA GLU A 57 -0.41 17.13 14.16
C GLU A 57 -1.12 17.62 12.90
N VAL A 58 -1.39 16.69 11.98
CA VAL A 58 -2.15 16.95 10.75
C VAL A 58 -3.29 15.96 10.65
N THR A 59 -4.48 16.44 10.31
CA THR A 59 -5.62 15.60 9.99
C THR A 59 -5.72 15.43 8.48
N ILE A 60 -5.96 14.20 8.04
CA ILE A 60 -6.30 13.87 6.65
C ILE A 60 -7.60 13.10 6.58
N ARG A 61 -8.33 13.31 5.49
CA ARG A 61 -9.54 12.56 5.15
C ARG A 61 -9.52 12.24 3.66
N VAL A 62 -9.58 10.96 3.30
CA VAL A 62 -9.71 10.54 1.90
C VAL A 62 -11.00 11.13 1.32
N GLY A 63 -10.91 11.76 0.15
CA GLY A 63 -12.02 12.46 -0.49
C GLY A 63 -12.20 13.92 -0.06
N GLN A 64 -11.39 14.44 0.87
CA GLN A 64 -11.41 15.88 1.17
C GLN A 64 -10.91 16.69 -0.02
N GLN A 65 -11.43 17.91 -0.17
CA GLN A 65 -10.99 18.79 -1.24
C GLN A 65 -9.58 19.30 -0.95
N GLY A 66 -8.71 19.35 -1.96
CA GLY A 66 -7.33 19.79 -1.74
C GLY A 66 -7.22 21.21 -1.17
N LYS A 67 -8.12 22.10 -1.60
CA LYS A 67 -8.25 23.45 -1.03
C LYS A 67 -8.63 23.43 0.47
N GLU A 68 -9.51 22.52 0.88
CA GLU A 68 -9.87 22.35 2.30
C GLU A 68 -8.63 22.03 3.14
N TRP A 69 -7.77 21.12 2.65
CA TRP A 69 -6.55 20.75 3.37
C TRP A 69 -5.54 21.89 3.45
N VAL A 70 -5.36 22.63 2.36
CA VAL A 70 -4.51 23.84 2.33
C VAL A 70 -5.03 24.89 3.30
N ASP A 71 -6.33 25.12 3.36
CA ASP A 71 -6.92 26.11 4.26
C ASP A 71 -6.76 25.72 5.75
N MET A 72 -6.75 24.41 6.07
CA MET A 72 -6.46 23.92 7.42
C MET A 72 -5.00 24.11 7.83
N TYR A 73 -4.06 24.02 6.87
CA TYR A 73 -2.62 24.05 7.12
C TYR A 73 -1.86 24.94 6.12
N PRO A 74 -2.15 26.25 6.04
CA PRO A 74 -1.73 27.12 4.94
C PRO A 74 -0.21 27.31 4.82
N ASN A 75 0.54 27.08 5.91
CA ASN A 75 1.99 27.22 5.94
C ASN A 75 2.75 25.89 5.90
N ALA A 76 2.03 24.75 5.84
CA ALA A 76 2.64 23.42 5.91
C ALA A 76 2.29 22.53 4.71
N VAL A 77 1.12 22.70 4.10
CA VAL A 77 0.75 21.95 2.89
C VAL A 77 1.37 22.62 1.67
N HIS A 78 2.36 21.96 1.09
CA HIS A 78 2.97 22.34 -0.18
C HIS A 78 2.18 21.74 -1.35
N VAL A 79 1.70 22.59 -2.25
CA VAL A 79 0.96 22.17 -3.45
C VAL A 79 1.89 22.12 -4.64
N ASN A 80 1.89 21.00 -5.36
CA ASN A 80 2.51 20.86 -6.67
C ASN A 80 1.43 20.57 -7.72
N ASP A 81 1.10 21.60 -8.48
CA ASP A 81 0.13 21.63 -9.57
C ASP A 81 0.79 21.78 -10.95
N LYS A 82 2.13 21.71 -11.03
CA LYS A 82 2.92 22.04 -12.23
C LYS A 82 2.93 20.96 -13.30
N ASN A 83 2.09 19.94 -13.18
CA ASN A 83 1.96 18.87 -14.16
C ASN A 83 1.27 19.43 -15.42
N ALA A 84 1.47 18.80 -16.59
CA ALA A 84 0.89 19.28 -17.84
C ALA A 84 -0.63 19.52 -17.66
N ASN A 85 -1.05 20.79 -17.66
CA ASN A 85 -2.42 21.26 -17.50
C ASN A 85 -3.10 21.03 -16.13
N GLY A 86 -2.36 20.66 -15.07
CA GLY A 86 -2.96 20.43 -13.74
C GLY A 86 -3.85 19.19 -13.66
N GLU A 87 -3.60 18.20 -14.53
CA GLU A 87 -4.35 16.93 -14.58
C GLU A 87 -4.24 16.14 -13.27
N ILE A 88 -3.04 16.18 -12.66
CA ILE A 88 -2.76 15.61 -11.34
C ILE A 88 -2.25 16.74 -10.46
N VAL A 89 -2.70 16.81 -9.21
CA VAL A 89 -2.20 17.75 -8.21
C VAL A 89 -1.73 16.98 -6.98
N PHE A 90 -0.53 17.30 -6.51
CA PHE A 90 0.04 16.72 -5.30
C PHE A 90 0.03 17.72 -4.14
N TYR A 91 -0.27 17.23 -2.95
CA TYR A 91 -0.30 17.98 -1.70
C TYR A 91 0.64 17.32 -0.71
N LYS A 92 1.60 18.05 -0.16
CA LYS A 92 2.66 17.45 0.66
C LYS A 92 2.83 18.16 1.99
N VAL A 93 3.00 17.38 3.05
CA VAL A 93 3.53 17.86 4.34
C VAL A 93 4.71 16.98 4.71
N ASP A 94 5.84 17.58 5.03
CA ASP A 94 7.05 16.85 5.43
C ASP A 94 7.44 17.23 6.86
N TRP A 95 8.03 16.30 7.60
CA TRP A 95 8.73 16.55 8.86
C TRP A 95 10.21 16.17 8.68
N PRO A 96 11.12 16.68 9.54
CA PRO A 96 12.53 16.34 9.44
C PRO A 96 12.77 14.83 9.58
N ASP A 97 13.69 14.29 8.76
CA ASP A 97 13.99 12.85 8.73
C ASP A 97 14.57 12.28 10.03
N GLN A 98 15.08 13.16 10.91
CA GLN A 98 15.66 12.81 12.21
C GLN A 98 14.81 13.32 13.38
N GLY A 99 13.58 13.76 13.10
CA GLY A 99 12.65 14.31 14.06
C GLY A 99 12.85 15.81 14.36
N PRO A 100 11.89 16.42 15.09
CA PRO A 100 10.68 15.79 15.63
C PRO A 100 9.71 15.38 14.52
N PHE A 101 9.24 14.14 14.59
CA PHE A 101 8.25 13.61 13.65
C PHE A 101 6.85 14.17 13.91
N GLY A 102 6.00 14.12 12.90
CA GLY A 102 4.59 14.47 13.00
C GLY A 102 3.73 13.33 13.56
N THR A 103 2.51 13.70 13.93
CA THR A 103 1.40 12.77 14.13
C THR A 103 0.35 13.06 13.06
N VAL A 104 -0.16 12.02 12.39
CA VAL A 104 -1.27 12.16 11.46
C VAL A 104 -2.51 11.53 12.03
N SER A 105 -3.59 12.30 12.09
CA SER A 105 -4.92 11.81 12.44
C SER A 105 -5.67 11.44 11.16
N ILE A 106 -6.05 10.18 11.04
CA ILE A 106 -6.89 9.68 9.95
C ILE A 106 -8.34 9.91 10.35
N ASP A 107 -9.00 10.90 9.75
CA ASP A 107 -10.43 11.15 9.95
C ASP A 107 -11.25 10.24 9.03
N HIS A 108 -11.83 9.19 9.62
CA HIS A 108 -12.69 8.21 8.95
C HIS A 108 -13.87 7.77 9.84
N GLY A 109 -14.44 8.71 10.60
CA GLY A 109 -15.58 8.46 11.49
C GLY A 109 -15.27 7.47 12.62
N VAL A 110 -16.04 6.38 12.72
CA VAL A 110 -15.77 5.32 13.74
C VAL A 110 -14.48 4.55 13.47
N ASN A 111 -13.94 4.66 12.26
CA ASN A 111 -12.71 4.01 11.82
C ASN A 111 -11.47 4.92 11.91
N SER A 112 -11.59 6.08 12.56
CA SER A 112 -10.47 7.01 12.76
C SER A 112 -9.40 6.45 13.70
N PHE A 113 -8.14 6.76 13.41
CA PHE A 113 -6.99 6.43 14.26
C PHE A 113 -5.84 7.41 14.03
N ASN A 114 -4.87 7.41 14.94
CA ASN A 114 -3.70 8.27 14.85
C ASN A 114 -2.45 7.44 14.49
N VAL A 115 -1.60 8.03 13.66
CA VAL A 115 -0.32 7.47 13.25
C VAL A 115 0.78 8.40 13.78
N PRO A 116 1.55 7.99 14.81
CA PRO A 116 2.68 8.76 15.28
C PRO A 116 3.90 8.57 14.34
N TYR A 117 4.94 9.36 14.58
CA TYR A 117 6.26 9.21 13.93
C TYR A 117 6.23 9.32 12.40
N VAL A 118 5.35 10.18 11.89
CA VAL A 118 5.21 10.43 10.45
C VAL A 118 6.31 11.39 9.99
N MET A 119 7.01 10.99 8.95
CA MET A 119 8.06 11.76 8.27
C MET A 119 7.51 12.55 7.10
N GLY A 120 6.45 12.06 6.45
CA GLY A 120 5.80 12.79 5.37
C GLY A 120 4.43 12.24 5.03
N VAL A 121 3.59 13.12 4.49
CA VAL A 121 2.30 12.81 3.86
C VAL A 121 2.31 13.37 2.45
N MET A 122 1.89 12.57 1.49
CA MET A 122 1.61 12.99 0.13
C MET A 122 0.17 12.62 -0.24
N GLY A 123 -0.66 13.62 -0.52
CA GLY A 123 -1.98 13.45 -1.12
C GLY A 123 -1.91 13.65 -2.64
N SER A 124 -2.66 12.83 -3.38
CA SER A 124 -2.83 12.96 -4.83
C SER A 124 -4.30 13.22 -5.18
N ALA A 125 -4.54 14.09 -6.16
CA ALA A 125 -5.87 14.38 -6.67
C ALA A 125 -5.85 14.46 -8.20
N LEU A 126 -6.98 14.12 -8.82
CA LEU A 126 -7.21 14.20 -10.27
C LEU A 126 -8.32 15.22 -10.59
N PRO A 127 -8.11 16.53 -10.34
CA PRO A 127 -9.18 17.52 -10.39
C PRO A 127 -9.75 17.73 -11.80
N SER A 128 -9.01 17.39 -12.86
CA SER A 128 -9.49 17.51 -14.24
C SER A 128 -10.43 16.36 -14.63
N ASP A 129 -10.11 15.14 -14.22
CA ASP A 129 -10.87 13.94 -14.59
C ASP A 129 -11.98 13.61 -13.58
N HIS A 130 -11.71 13.84 -12.29
CA HIS A 130 -12.54 13.42 -11.17
C HIS A 130 -12.64 14.52 -10.08
N PRO A 131 -13.13 15.72 -10.42
CA PRO A 131 -13.18 16.87 -9.49
C PRO A 131 -13.94 16.58 -8.19
N ASP A 132 -14.97 15.75 -8.26
CA ASP A 132 -15.83 15.41 -7.11
C ASP A 132 -15.15 14.45 -6.12
N GLU A 133 -14.04 13.82 -6.49
CA GLU A 133 -13.35 12.84 -5.65
C GLU A 133 -12.32 13.46 -4.69
N GLY A 134 -11.99 14.74 -4.85
CA GLY A 134 -11.00 15.41 -4.00
C GLY A 134 -9.63 14.74 -4.06
N ILE A 135 -8.94 14.68 -2.92
CA ILE A 135 -7.71 13.87 -2.76
C ILE A 135 -8.13 12.40 -2.62
N ASP A 136 -7.88 11.60 -3.66
CA ASP A 136 -8.31 10.21 -3.76
C ASP A 136 -7.27 9.20 -3.23
N GLU A 137 -6.03 9.64 -3.04
CA GLU A 137 -4.94 8.83 -2.49
C GLU A 137 -4.10 9.62 -1.48
N PHE A 138 -3.70 8.96 -0.38
CA PHE A 138 -2.71 9.47 0.57
C PHE A 138 -1.63 8.43 0.83
N ASP A 139 -0.37 8.83 0.72
CA ASP A 139 0.80 8.07 1.12
C ASP A 139 1.44 8.68 2.37
N LEU A 140 1.63 7.88 3.41
CA LEU A 140 2.34 8.27 4.62
C LEU A 140 3.64 7.49 4.73
N SER A 141 4.74 8.21 4.95
CA SER A 141 6.04 7.65 5.33
C SER A 141 6.20 7.70 6.84
N VAL A 142 6.37 6.55 7.48
CA VAL A 142 6.25 6.39 8.94
C VAL A 142 7.46 5.66 9.50
N SER A 143 8.04 6.18 10.58
CA SER A 143 8.99 5.42 11.40
C SER A 143 8.24 4.58 12.44
N LEU A 144 8.78 3.42 12.81
CA LEU A 144 8.18 2.59 13.86
C LEU A 144 8.43 3.13 15.26
N THR A 145 9.48 3.94 15.43
CA THR A 145 9.92 4.47 16.72
C THR A 145 10.32 5.94 16.58
N PRO A 146 10.48 6.70 17.69
CA PRO A 146 11.00 8.08 17.61
C PRO A 146 12.51 8.12 17.27
N SER A 147 13.15 6.97 17.06
CA SER A 147 14.56 6.84 16.71
C SER A 147 14.69 6.44 15.22
N PRO A 148 15.78 6.83 14.54
CA PRO A 148 16.05 6.36 13.17
C PRO A 148 16.46 4.87 13.12
N THR A 149 16.74 4.26 14.27
CA THR A 149 17.07 2.83 14.39
C THR A 149 16.46 2.22 15.65
N GLU A 150 16.14 0.93 15.57
CA GLU A 150 15.60 0.14 16.69
C GLU A 150 16.03 -1.33 16.59
N SER A 151 15.86 -2.09 17.67
CA SER A 151 16.07 -3.55 17.59
C SER A 151 15.01 -4.22 16.73
N HIS A 152 15.35 -5.29 16.01
CA HIS A 152 14.39 -6.04 15.19
C HIS A 152 13.18 -6.57 15.98
N PRO A 153 13.31 -7.07 17.23
CA PRO A 153 12.15 -7.42 18.05
C PRO A 153 11.22 -6.23 18.35
N GLU A 154 11.79 -5.06 18.60
CA GLU A 154 11.01 -3.84 18.85
C GLU A 154 10.28 -3.40 17.59
N ALA A 155 10.94 -3.41 16.42
CA ALA A 155 10.31 -3.12 15.14
C ALA A 155 9.12 -4.05 14.87
N LEU A 156 9.31 -5.37 15.04
CA LEU A 156 8.23 -6.36 14.91
C LEU A 156 7.05 -6.02 15.84
N HIS A 157 7.35 -5.71 17.11
CA HIS A 157 6.33 -5.38 18.09
C HIS A 157 5.56 -4.11 17.71
N GLN A 158 6.24 -3.03 17.36
CA GLN A 158 5.62 -1.75 16.99
C GLN A 158 4.83 -1.84 15.68
N PHE A 159 5.33 -2.57 14.69
CA PHE A 159 4.63 -2.78 13.43
C PHE A 159 3.29 -3.50 13.66
N TYR A 160 3.27 -4.59 14.43
CA TYR A 160 2.01 -5.28 14.73
C TYR A 160 1.12 -4.52 15.73
N ALA A 161 1.68 -3.65 16.57
CA ALA A 161 0.88 -2.73 17.38
C ALA A 161 0.11 -1.71 16.50
N LEU A 162 0.74 -1.21 15.43
CA LEU A 162 0.08 -0.38 14.42
C LEU A 162 -1.03 -1.15 13.69
N LEU A 163 -0.75 -2.35 13.18
CA LEU A 163 -1.75 -3.18 12.50
C LEU A 163 -2.96 -3.48 13.42
N LYS A 164 -2.69 -3.78 14.70
CA LYS A 164 -3.74 -4.01 15.69
C LYS A 164 -4.55 -2.75 15.98
N THR A 165 -3.93 -1.57 15.98
CA THR A 165 -4.64 -0.28 16.12
C THR A 165 -5.64 -0.11 14.99
N ILE A 166 -5.22 -0.36 13.75
CA ILE A 166 -6.08 -0.31 12.55
C ILE A 166 -7.25 -1.30 12.68
N GLN A 167 -7.00 -2.55 13.07
CA GLN A 167 -8.05 -3.56 13.26
C GLN A 167 -9.04 -3.19 14.38
N ASN A 168 -8.55 -2.66 15.51
CA ASN A 168 -9.37 -2.33 16.67
C ASN A 168 -10.39 -1.22 16.39
N VAL A 169 -10.07 -0.28 15.50
CA VAL A 169 -11.01 0.75 15.06
C VAL A 169 -11.90 0.27 13.90
N GLY A 170 -11.90 -1.04 13.60
CA GLY A 170 -12.90 -1.67 12.73
C GLY A 170 -12.53 -1.74 11.25
N TRP A 171 -11.29 -1.43 10.87
CA TRP A 171 -10.81 -1.76 9.53
C TRP A 171 -10.71 -3.27 9.37
N LYS A 172 -11.29 -3.79 8.29
CA LYS A 172 -11.34 -5.23 8.03
C LYS A 172 -10.25 -5.62 7.05
N ARG A 173 -9.71 -6.84 7.22
CA ARG A 173 -8.73 -7.38 6.28
C ARG A 173 -9.32 -7.48 4.87
N GLU A 174 -8.57 -7.00 3.89
CA GLU A 174 -8.90 -7.11 2.47
C GLU A 174 -8.06 -8.21 1.82
N ILE A 175 -8.73 -9.09 1.10
CA ILE A 175 -8.11 -10.06 0.21
C ILE A 175 -8.68 -9.76 -1.17
N ARG A 176 -7.82 -9.34 -2.09
CA ARG A 176 -8.22 -9.08 -3.49
C ARG A 176 -9.15 -10.16 -4.02
N VAL A 177 -10.14 -9.76 -4.82
CA VAL A 177 -11.25 -10.63 -5.26
C VAL A 177 -10.79 -11.92 -5.97
N PHE A 178 -9.61 -11.90 -6.59
CA PHE A 178 -9.02 -13.06 -7.28
C PHE A 178 -8.04 -13.88 -6.42
N ASN A 179 -7.65 -13.38 -5.25
CA ASN A 179 -6.71 -14.06 -4.36
C ASN A 179 -7.41 -15.14 -3.54
N PRO A 180 -6.74 -16.28 -3.26
CA PRO A 180 -7.30 -17.33 -2.42
C PRO A 180 -7.53 -16.85 -0.99
N ARG A 181 -8.52 -17.39 -0.28
CA ARG A 181 -8.83 -16.98 1.09
C ARG A 181 -7.99 -17.75 2.10
N LEU A 182 -6.76 -17.32 2.33
CA LEU A 182 -5.86 -17.90 3.34
C LEU A 182 -5.80 -17.00 4.58
N SER A 183 -5.74 -17.60 5.76
CA SER A 183 -5.65 -16.90 7.04
C SER A 183 -4.45 -17.35 7.87
N GLY A 184 -4.16 -16.57 8.91
CA GLY A 184 -3.12 -16.87 9.87
C GLY A 184 -1.73 -17.07 9.23
N ARG A 185 -1.06 -18.14 9.64
CA ARG A 185 0.26 -18.51 9.14
C ARG A 185 0.27 -18.92 7.67
N ASP A 186 -0.83 -19.49 7.15
CA ASP A 186 -0.91 -19.91 5.75
C ASP A 186 -0.88 -18.71 4.81
N ALA A 187 -1.50 -17.59 5.20
CA ALA A 187 -1.42 -16.32 4.48
C ALA A 187 0.02 -15.81 4.37
N LEU A 188 0.77 -15.88 5.48
CA LEU A 188 2.18 -15.53 5.49
C LEU A 188 2.98 -16.45 4.56
N LEU A 189 2.89 -17.76 4.71
CA LEU A 189 3.66 -18.70 3.90
C LEU A 189 3.38 -18.54 2.40
N TYR A 190 2.11 -18.39 2.03
CA TYR A 190 1.71 -18.22 0.64
C TYR A 190 2.26 -16.92 0.04
N SER A 191 2.27 -15.82 0.81
CA SER A 191 2.83 -14.53 0.35
C SER A 191 4.31 -14.59 -0.03
N GLN A 192 5.04 -15.62 0.44
CA GLN A 192 6.46 -15.83 0.14
C GLN A 192 6.68 -16.80 -1.02
N THR A 193 5.62 -17.12 -1.78
CA THR A 193 5.70 -17.98 -2.98
C THR A 193 5.59 -17.13 -4.25
N GLU A 194 6.08 -17.65 -5.38
CA GLU A 194 5.96 -16.97 -6.68
C GLU A 194 4.50 -16.64 -7.06
N ASP A 195 3.55 -17.54 -6.73
CA ASP A 195 2.12 -17.32 -6.98
C ASP A 195 1.49 -16.32 -5.99
N GLY A 196 2.15 -16.04 -4.87
CA GLY A 196 1.65 -15.19 -3.79
C GLY A 196 2.30 -13.82 -3.71
N ASP A 197 3.09 -13.43 -4.72
CA ASP A 197 3.63 -12.07 -4.81
C ASP A 197 2.51 -11.02 -4.68
N GLY A 198 2.74 -10.04 -3.82
CA GLY A 198 1.73 -9.04 -3.54
C GLY A 198 0.51 -9.56 -2.76
N TYR A 199 0.52 -10.75 -2.15
CA TYR A 199 -0.62 -11.27 -1.37
C TYR A 199 -0.77 -10.54 -0.03
N SER A 200 -2.02 -10.38 0.45
CA SER A 200 -2.25 -9.75 1.76
C SER A 200 -1.99 -10.73 2.90
N ILE A 201 -0.95 -10.47 3.67
CA ILE A 201 -0.65 -11.18 4.91
C ILE A 201 -1.77 -10.90 5.93
N ASP A 202 -2.01 -11.87 6.81
CA ASP A 202 -3.00 -11.74 7.87
C ASP A 202 -2.45 -10.94 9.05
N ALA A 203 -2.99 -9.74 9.28
CA ALA A 203 -2.60 -8.86 10.39
C ALA A 203 -2.86 -9.47 11.78
N SER A 204 -3.73 -10.47 11.90
CA SER A 204 -4.02 -11.15 13.16
C SER A 204 -2.99 -12.24 13.51
N TYR A 205 -2.09 -12.59 12.61
CA TYR A 205 -0.99 -13.51 12.87
C TYR A 205 0.33 -12.77 13.07
N VAL A 206 0.80 -12.73 14.33
CA VAL A 206 2.11 -12.17 14.66
C VAL A 206 3.19 -13.24 14.40
N PRO A 207 4.12 -13.03 13.46
CA PRO A 207 5.18 -13.97 13.15
C PRO A 207 6.19 -14.03 14.30
N THR A 208 6.94 -15.13 14.38
CA THR A 208 8.16 -15.17 15.19
C THR A 208 9.22 -14.21 14.62
N LEU A 209 10.23 -13.83 15.41
CA LEU A 209 11.34 -13.03 14.89
C LEU A 209 12.03 -13.70 13.69
N ILE A 210 12.16 -15.03 13.69
CA ILE A 210 12.76 -15.78 12.59
C ILE A 210 11.93 -15.66 11.31
N GLU A 211 10.60 -15.68 11.43
CA GLU A 211 9.70 -15.48 10.29
C GLU A 211 9.69 -14.02 9.84
N TRP A 212 9.66 -13.08 10.77
CA TRP A 212 9.76 -11.63 10.50
C TRP A 212 10.98 -11.29 9.65
N MET A 213 12.14 -11.83 10.02
CA MET A 213 13.39 -11.59 9.30
C MET A 213 13.45 -12.25 7.92
N LYS A 214 12.51 -13.15 7.60
CA LYS A 214 12.40 -13.82 6.29
C LYS A 214 11.35 -13.22 5.37
N ILE A 215 10.39 -12.47 5.90
CA ILE A 215 9.40 -11.75 5.10
C ILE A 215 10.13 -10.88 4.11
N GLU A 216 9.87 -11.00 2.81
CA GLU A 216 10.41 -10.04 1.83
C GLU A 216 9.83 -8.65 2.10
N ASP A 217 10.69 -7.63 2.18
CA ASP A 217 10.24 -6.26 2.48
C ASP A 217 9.57 -5.60 1.26
N ILE A 218 10.06 -5.86 0.06
CA ILE A 218 9.39 -5.47 -1.18
C ILE A 218 8.29 -6.49 -1.51
N GLY A 219 7.06 -6.02 -1.75
CA GLY A 219 5.95 -6.89 -2.20
C GLY A 219 5.15 -7.57 -1.08
N SER A 220 5.52 -7.37 0.19
CA SER A 220 4.69 -7.81 1.32
C SER A 220 3.67 -6.74 1.71
N HIS A 221 2.41 -7.16 1.84
CA HIS A 221 1.29 -6.25 2.07
C HIS A 221 0.41 -6.70 3.22
N TRP A 222 -0.07 -5.75 4.00
CA TRP A 222 -1.23 -5.90 4.88
C TRP A 222 -2.33 -4.98 4.38
N ARG A 223 -3.38 -5.55 3.80
CA ARG A 223 -4.46 -4.78 3.20
C ARG A 223 -5.70 -4.74 4.07
N PHE A 224 -6.30 -3.57 4.12
CA PHE A 224 -7.49 -3.29 4.89
C PHE A 224 -8.52 -2.52 4.08
N TYR A 225 -9.75 -2.57 4.53
CA TYR A 225 -10.87 -1.82 3.98
C TYR A 225 -11.80 -1.31 5.08
N ALA A 226 -12.26 -0.07 4.92
CA ALA A 226 -13.34 0.51 5.71
C ALA A 226 -14.09 1.55 4.86
N ASN A 227 -15.42 1.47 4.80
CA ASN A 227 -16.31 2.49 4.20
C ASN A 227 -15.77 3.12 2.90
N ASN A 228 -15.62 2.33 1.84
CA ASN A 228 -15.16 2.78 0.51
C ASN A 228 -13.71 3.30 0.45
N VAL A 229 -12.89 3.00 1.45
CA VAL A 229 -11.45 3.31 1.49
C VAL A 229 -10.66 2.03 1.71
N TYR A 230 -9.64 1.83 0.87
CA TYR A 230 -8.63 0.79 1.02
C TYR A 230 -7.39 1.36 1.70
N LEU A 231 -6.74 0.55 2.51
CA LEU A 231 -5.45 0.86 3.14
C LEU A 231 -4.49 -0.29 2.87
N ASP A 232 -3.36 0.00 2.24
CA ASP A 232 -2.23 -0.93 2.08
C ASP A 232 -1.10 -0.49 3.03
N VAL A 233 -0.66 -1.40 3.89
CA VAL A 233 0.47 -1.19 4.79
C VAL A 233 1.63 -2.07 4.34
N THR A 234 2.76 -1.44 4.08
CA THR A 234 4.01 -2.13 3.71
C THR A 234 5.16 -1.61 4.58
N PHE A 235 6.30 -2.30 4.54
CA PHE A 235 7.52 -1.77 5.14
C PHE A 235 8.73 -2.08 4.28
N MET A 236 9.76 -1.26 4.41
CA MET A 236 11.10 -1.51 3.89
C MET A 236 12.08 -1.64 5.06
N ARG A 237 13.15 -2.41 4.87
CA ARG A 237 14.28 -2.48 5.81
C ARG A 237 15.55 -1.99 5.14
N ASP A 238 16.47 -1.48 5.94
CA ASP A 238 17.84 -1.28 5.51
C ASP A 238 18.55 -2.65 5.42
N HIS A 239 18.91 -3.06 4.20
CA HIS A 239 19.53 -4.36 3.92
C HIS A 239 20.93 -4.50 4.56
N ASP A 240 21.59 -3.37 4.86
CA ASP A 240 22.88 -3.36 5.55
C ASP A 240 22.75 -3.49 7.07
N LYS A 241 21.52 -3.50 7.61
CA LYS A 241 21.23 -3.58 9.05
C LYS A 241 20.36 -4.79 9.40
N MET A 242 20.73 -5.97 8.89
CA MET A 242 19.96 -7.21 9.08
C MET A 242 20.51 -8.15 10.16
N ASP A 243 21.63 -7.82 10.83
CA ASP A 243 22.09 -8.58 12.00
C ASP A 243 21.13 -8.36 13.16
N THR A 244 20.43 -9.43 13.55
CA THR A 244 19.42 -9.40 14.62
C THR A 244 19.95 -8.98 15.99
N ASN A 245 21.27 -8.99 16.21
CA ASN A 245 21.92 -8.53 17.44
C ASN A 245 22.31 -7.05 17.42
N GLN A 246 22.12 -6.36 16.29
CA GLN A 246 22.37 -4.95 16.10
C GLN A 246 21.06 -4.19 15.86
N PRO A 247 21.04 -2.86 15.99
CA PRO A 247 19.89 -2.05 15.58
C PRO A 247 19.65 -2.14 14.06
N GLY A 248 18.41 -2.44 13.69
CA GLY A 248 17.86 -2.32 12.35
C GLY A 248 17.35 -0.92 12.03
N ALA A 249 16.93 -0.71 10.79
CA ALA A 249 16.20 0.49 10.38
C ALA A 249 15.02 0.08 9.47
N TYR A 250 13.86 0.67 9.72
CA TYR A 250 12.60 0.33 9.06
C TYR A 250 11.91 1.61 8.59
N LEU A 251 11.28 1.53 7.43
CA LEU A 251 10.38 2.56 6.93
C LEU A 251 9.04 1.90 6.61
N VAL A 252 7.97 2.38 7.23
CA VAL A 252 6.62 1.88 7.01
C VAL A 252 5.88 2.83 6.09
N SER A 253 5.14 2.28 5.12
CA SER A 253 4.26 3.05 4.24
C SER A 253 2.81 2.70 4.49
N LEU A 254 1.96 3.71 4.68
CA LEU A 254 0.50 3.55 4.70
C LEU A 254 -0.06 4.25 3.47
N ASN A 255 -0.66 3.48 2.56
CA ASN A 255 -1.26 3.97 1.34
C ASN A 255 -2.79 3.85 1.42
N PHE A 256 -3.47 4.98 1.54
CA PHE A 256 -4.93 5.07 1.54
C PHE A 256 -5.43 5.37 0.14
N LYS A 257 -6.47 4.67 -0.31
CA LYS A 257 -7.09 4.86 -1.63
C LYS A 257 -8.60 4.87 -1.53
N ASN A 258 -9.25 5.79 -2.22
CA ASN A 258 -10.69 5.69 -2.42
C ASN A 258 -11.03 4.46 -3.29
N SER A 259 -12.21 3.89 -3.08
CA SER A 259 -12.70 2.73 -3.84
C SER A 259 -12.79 3.01 -5.34
N ASN A 260 -13.24 4.20 -5.75
CA ASN A 260 -13.37 4.55 -7.15
C ASN A 260 -12.05 4.40 -7.92
N SER A 261 -10.94 4.84 -7.34
CA SER A 261 -9.59 4.72 -7.90
C SER A 261 -9.16 3.26 -8.02
N VAL A 262 -9.39 2.46 -6.97
CA VAL A 262 -9.11 1.01 -6.97
C VAL A 262 -9.93 0.27 -8.03
N GLU A 263 -11.23 0.55 -8.11
CA GLU A 263 -12.14 -0.07 -9.08
C GLU A 263 -11.80 0.32 -10.53
N ARG A 264 -11.50 1.61 -10.78
CA ARG A 264 -11.06 2.10 -12.08
C ARG A 264 -9.78 1.42 -12.55
N ALA A 265 -8.87 1.09 -11.63
CA ALA A 265 -7.57 0.54 -11.96
C ALA A 265 -7.63 -0.87 -12.60
N TYR A 266 -8.75 -1.58 -12.47
CA TYR A 266 -8.98 -2.85 -13.20
C TYR A 266 -9.17 -2.67 -14.72
N PHE A 267 -9.42 -1.44 -15.17
CA PHE A 267 -9.76 -1.15 -16.55
C PHE A 267 -8.65 -0.39 -17.28
N LYS A 268 -8.50 -0.70 -18.57
CA LYS A 268 -7.67 0.08 -19.48
C LYS A 268 -8.27 1.48 -19.63
N GLU A 269 -7.42 2.46 -19.93
CA GLU A 269 -7.77 3.88 -20.03
C GLU A 269 -9.11 4.15 -20.75
N LYS A 270 -9.30 3.58 -21.95
CA LYS A 270 -10.53 3.73 -22.74
C LYS A 270 -11.83 3.29 -22.05
N ASP A 271 -11.74 2.36 -21.10
CA ASP A 271 -12.87 1.75 -20.41
C ASP A 271 -13.06 2.36 -18.99
N ARG A 272 -12.06 3.08 -18.47
CA ARG A 272 -12.11 3.72 -17.14
C ARG A 272 -13.31 4.66 -16.95
N PRO A 273 -13.75 5.48 -17.93
CA PRO A 273 -14.95 6.31 -17.75
C PRO A 273 -16.24 5.49 -17.52
N ARG A 274 -16.25 4.22 -17.90
CA ARG A 274 -17.39 3.30 -17.77
C ARG A 274 -17.20 2.28 -16.65
N TYR A 275 -16.19 2.44 -15.80
CA TYR A 275 -15.81 1.43 -14.80
C TYR A 275 -17.00 0.98 -13.94
N LYS A 276 -17.84 1.89 -13.42
CA LYS A 276 -19.02 1.55 -12.60
C LYS A 276 -19.99 0.59 -13.31
N GLN A 277 -20.13 0.71 -14.64
CA GLN A 277 -20.95 -0.19 -15.44
C GLN A 277 -20.30 -1.57 -15.60
N LEU A 278 -18.98 -1.60 -15.75
CA LEU A 278 -18.22 -2.80 -16.09
C LEU A 278 -17.78 -3.61 -14.86
N TYR A 279 -17.61 -2.95 -13.72
CA TYR A 279 -17.04 -3.51 -12.50
C TYR A 279 -17.83 -4.71 -11.94
N PRO A 280 -19.17 -4.72 -11.92
CA PRO A 280 -19.91 -5.89 -11.44
C PRO A 280 -19.64 -7.17 -12.24
N ALA A 281 -19.43 -7.06 -13.56
CA ALA A 281 -19.08 -8.20 -14.40
C ALA A 281 -17.62 -8.63 -14.19
N GLU A 282 -16.72 -7.67 -14.04
CA GLU A 282 -15.31 -7.94 -13.78
C GLU A 282 -15.11 -8.60 -12.41
N ARG A 283 -15.78 -8.15 -11.35
CA ARG A 283 -15.74 -8.80 -10.04
C ARG A 283 -16.16 -10.27 -10.11
N LYS A 284 -17.23 -10.60 -10.85
CA LYS A 284 -17.65 -12.00 -11.08
C LYS A 284 -16.57 -12.81 -11.79
N ARG A 285 -15.84 -12.21 -12.74
CA ARG A 285 -14.71 -12.86 -13.40
C ARG A 285 -13.57 -13.11 -12.43
N LEU A 286 -13.21 -12.13 -11.60
CA LEU A 286 -12.15 -12.24 -10.58
C LEU A 286 -12.48 -13.31 -9.54
N ALA A 287 -13.74 -13.40 -9.09
CA ALA A 287 -14.16 -14.42 -8.13
C ALA A 287 -14.04 -15.86 -8.70
N LYS A 288 -14.23 -16.04 -10.02
CA LYS A 288 -13.95 -17.34 -10.67
C LYS A 288 -12.47 -17.69 -10.61
N LEU A 289 -11.59 -16.72 -10.82
CA LEU A 289 -10.13 -16.90 -10.70
C LEU A 289 -9.73 -17.28 -9.27
N ARG A 290 -10.35 -16.67 -8.24
CA ARG A 290 -10.15 -17.09 -6.84
C ARG A 290 -10.47 -18.57 -6.67
N GLY A 291 -11.62 -19.04 -7.17
CA GLY A 291 -11.97 -20.46 -7.08
C GLY A 291 -10.97 -21.39 -7.79
N GLU A 292 -10.39 -20.96 -8.91
CA GLU A 292 -9.31 -21.69 -9.59
C GLU A 292 -8.02 -21.72 -8.76
N ALA A 293 -7.62 -20.58 -8.18
CA ALA A 293 -6.46 -20.47 -7.31
C ALA A 293 -6.60 -21.33 -6.05
N GLU A 294 -7.75 -21.28 -5.37
CA GLU A 294 -8.04 -22.08 -4.18
C GLU A 294 -7.95 -23.58 -4.47
N ARG A 295 -8.49 -24.06 -5.60
CA ARG A 295 -8.37 -25.48 -6.01
C ARG A 295 -6.93 -25.90 -6.29
N LYS A 296 -6.09 -25.01 -6.82
CA LYS A 296 -4.66 -25.31 -7.09
C LYS A 296 -3.89 -25.56 -5.81
N ILE A 297 -4.26 -24.87 -4.73
CA ILE A 297 -3.47 -24.84 -3.48
C ILE A 297 -4.14 -25.56 -2.30
N SER A 298 -5.37 -26.07 -2.45
CA SER A 298 -6.17 -26.66 -1.37
C SER A 298 -5.56 -27.90 -0.72
N SER A 299 -4.62 -28.58 -1.38
CA SER A 299 -3.87 -29.71 -0.78
C SER A 299 -2.70 -29.25 0.09
N GLN A 300 -2.34 -27.97 0.03
CA GLN A 300 -1.16 -27.38 0.69
C GLN A 300 -1.54 -26.40 1.80
N TYR A 301 -2.67 -25.70 1.66
CA TYR A 301 -3.13 -24.66 2.59
C TYR A 301 -4.60 -24.83 2.97
N HIS A 302 -4.97 -24.30 4.13
CA HIS A 302 -6.36 -24.24 4.58
C HIS A 302 -7.07 -23.03 3.97
N ILE A 303 -8.15 -23.29 3.23
CA ILE A 303 -9.02 -22.23 2.70
C ILE A 303 -10.00 -21.78 3.78
N ASP A 304 -9.94 -20.52 4.15
CA ASP A 304 -10.88 -19.87 5.05
C ASP A 304 -12.20 -19.59 4.33
N GLU A 305 -13.11 -20.56 4.40
CA GLU A 305 -14.44 -20.44 3.82
C GLU A 305 -15.34 -19.42 4.55
N THR A 306 -14.92 -18.95 5.74
CA THR A 306 -15.67 -17.98 6.54
C THR A 306 -15.37 -16.53 6.18
N TYR A 307 -14.29 -16.29 5.42
CA TYR A 307 -13.93 -14.96 4.95
C TYR A 307 -15.01 -14.38 4.03
N ILE A 308 -15.39 -13.13 4.33
CA ILE A 308 -16.35 -12.33 3.59
C ILE A 308 -15.63 -11.08 3.10
N ASP A 309 -15.73 -10.79 1.80
CA ASP A 309 -15.16 -9.57 1.22
C ASP A 309 -15.73 -8.34 1.98
N PRO A 310 -14.88 -7.40 2.43
CA PRO A 310 -15.26 -6.38 3.41
C PRO A 310 -16.18 -5.29 2.85
N ASP A 311 -16.29 -5.20 1.53
CA ASP A 311 -17.29 -4.39 0.81
C ASP A 311 -18.71 -4.98 0.88
N GLY A 312 -18.88 -6.14 1.53
CA GLY A 312 -20.18 -6.77 1.83
C GLY A 312 -20.72 -7.61 0.68
N GLU A 313 -20.04 -7.67 -0.45
CA GLU A 313 -20.45 -8.48 -1.59
C GLU A 313 -19.67 -9.80 -1.61
N THR A 314 -20.08 -10.77 -0.78
CA THR A 314 -19.56 -12.15 -0.85
C THR A 314 -19.96 -12.78 -2.17
N LEU A 315 -19.04 -12.82 -3.12
CA LEU A 315 -19.19 -13.69 -4.28
C LEU A 315 -18.87 -15.10 -3.78
N ALA A 316 -19.92 -15.87 -3.48
CA ALA A 316 -19.81 -17.22 -2.95
C ALA A 316 -18.76 -18.01 -3.76
N PRO A 317 -17.87 -18.79 -3.10
CA PRO A 317 -16.95 -19.65 -3.80
C PRO A 317 -17.76 -20.49 -4.78
N GLY A 318 -17.37 -20.40 -6.05
CA GLY A 318 -18.06 -21.03 -7.14
C GLY A 318 -18.45 -22.46 -6.77
N TRP A 319 -19.74 -22.63 -6.56
CA TRP A 319 -20.46 -23.85 -6.89
C TRP A 319 -20.17 -24.13 -8.37
N ILE A 320 -19.07 -24.81 -8.62
CA ILE A 320 -18.90 -25.63 -9.82
C ILE A 320 -18.61 -27.01 -9.26
N ARG A 321 -19.68 -27.72 -8.90
CA ARG A 321 -19.61 -29.19 -8.96
C ARG A 321 -19.28 -29.54 -10.40
N GLN A 322 -18.35 -30.46 -10.61
CA GLN A 322 -18.06 -31.05 -11.91
C GLN A 322 -19.40 -31.42 -12.60
N GLY A 323 -19.85 -30.64 -13.57
CA GLY A 323 -21.14 -30.88 -14.22
C GLY A 323 -21.77 -29.69 -14.94
N GLU A 324 -21.42 -28.45 -14.60
CA GLU A 324 -21.97 -27.25 -15.26
C GLU A 324 -20.95 -26.53 -16.13
N ILE A 325 -20.29 -27.29 -17.00
CA ILE A 325 -19.60 -26.76 -18.17
C ILE A 325 -20.09 -27.61 -19.33
N ASN A 326 -21.03 -27.06 -20.12
CA ASN A 326 -21.31 -27.60 -21.46
C ASN A 326 -20.06 -27.44 -22.34
#